data_AF-A0A120BBN2-F1
#
_entry.id   AF-A0A120BBN2-F1
#
_cell.length_a   1.000
_cell.length_b   1.000
_cell.length_c   1.000
_cell.angle_alpha   90.00
_cell.angle_beta   90.00
_cell.angle_gamma   90.00
#
_symmetry.space_group_name_H-M   'P 1'
#
loop_
_entity.id
_entity.type
_entity.pdbx_description
1 polymer ?
#
loop_
_entity_poly.entity_id
_entity_poly.type
_entity_poly.pdbx_seq_one_letter_code
_entity_poly.pdbx_strand_id
1 'polypeptide(L)'
;MKKYLEQGRNDEDMLLHTFSVYDINTSGYRLISREYARSFNVRAGSSSLGETYAAVSQYVFGSWQDSGKLMGLAPYGDRTSPSLLVRDSEGKLNFSYTWKLSVQKDLNDNIFQHANLAARVQADLELALLDRFNKYAVSQDHIVFSGGIALNSVANHKIRTSLSPKSFFLLPAQHDAGVAIGAAAAALYWSTGHVPTGLFNNDFLGVVYDLNDVFLALNKYSNRVKISKVDTQVIATQLSKGKVFGHFSLTLGSEFGPRALGARSILADPRKKETWLHINRWIKYREDFRPFAPMVTSESAEIFFDCNVDLPYMLEIVEVRDGYREALGAVTHVDGTARVQTVDKSRTPEIHRLLKSFEVITGLPVLLNTSFNVRGQPIVETPIQALEMLLSTQLDGVVFGEYLVEVNTDLDVLVSAETILQFAPGVLLQVSNDGQDMKCYLKVNGQGRTRRVPQHLARLLLKVDGVKSVGELCTQCGTQVEDDLLTELSRYVRLRIFNACKSRMGAR
;
A
#
# COMPACT_ATOMS: atom_id res chain seq x y z
N MET A 1 17.57 -24.04 15.64
CA MET A 1 17.12 -22.84 16.39
C MET A 1 17.82 -22.69 17.74
N LYS A 2 17.61 -23.58 18.71
CA LYS A 2 18.24 -23.49 20.06
C LYS A 2 19.78 -23.46 20.00
N LYS A 3 20.37 -24.30 19.14
CA LYS A 3 21.82 -24.33 18.86
C LYS A 3 22.37 -23.02 18.24
N TYR A 4 21.59 -22.34 17.40
CA TYR A 4 21.93 -21.03 16.80
C TYR A 4 21.83 -19.90 17.84
N LEU A 5 20.79 -19.94 18.69
CA LEU A 5 20.63 -19.01 19.81
C LEU A 5 21.67 -19.21 20.92
N GLU A 6 22.14 -20.45 21.11
CA GLU A 6 23.20 -20.79 22.07
C GLU A 6 24.61 -20.45 21.54
N GLN A 7 24.86 -20.53 20.22
CA GLN A 7 26.08 -20.02 19.58
C GLN A 7 26.20 -18.49 19.73
N GLY A 8 25.10 -17.75 19.54
CA GLY A 8 25.07 -16.29 19.70
C GLY A 8 25.30 -15.78 21.13
N ARG A 9 25.39 -16.65 22.15
CA ARG A 9 25.80 -16.27 23.51
C ARG A 9 27.31 -16.14 23.69
N ASN A 10 28.09 -16.79 22.82
CA ASN A 10 29.56 -16.80 22.88
C ASN A 10 30.22 -16.06 21.71
N ASP A 11 29.49 -15.77 20.62
CA ASP A 11 29.99 -14.99 19.48
C ASP A 11 29.68 -13.50 19.66
N GLU A 12 30.67 -12.72 20.10
CA GLU A 12 30.59 -11.24 20.16
C GLU A 12 30.54 -10.58 18.75
N ASP A 13 30.72 -11.36 17.68
CA ASP A 13 30.90 -10.88 16.30
C ASP A 13 29.91 -11.48 15.28
N MET A 14 28.63 -11.65 15.64
CA MET A 14 27.61 -11.92 14.62
C MET A 14 27.41 -10.69 13.71
N LEU A 15 28.09 -10.74 12.56
CA LEU A 15 28.04 -9.76 11.49
C LEU A 15 26.96 -10.11 10.45
N LEU A 16 26.04 -9.18 10.22
CA LEU A 16 25.06 -9.23 9.13
C LEU A 16 25.65 -8.63 7.87
N HIS A 17 25.40 -9.26 6.73
CA HIS A 17 25.64 -8.67 5.42
C HIS A 17 24.68 -7.50 5.21
N THR A 18 25.21 -6.30 4.95
CA THR A 18 24.41 -5.07 4.82
C THR A 18 24.45 -4.44 3.44
N PHE A 19 25.55 -4.59 2.71
CA PHE A 19 25.71 -3.96 1.40
C PHE A 19 26.64 -4.78 0.51
N SER A 20 26.37 -4.82 -0.79
CA SER A 20 27.30 -5.39 -1.78
C SER A 20 27.27 -4.59 -3.06
N VAL A 21 28.44 -4.49 -3.67
CA VAL A 21 28.64 -3.82 -4.95
C VAL A 21 29.16 -4.83 -5.94
N TYR A 22 28.48 -4.92 -7.08
CA TYR A 22 28.84 -5.81 -8.16
C TYR A 22 29.14 -4.98 -9.41
N ASP A 23 30.15 -5.40 -10.14
CA ASP A 23 30.41 -5.00 -11.51
C ASP A 23 29.75 -6.06 -12.41
N ILE A 24 28.84 -5.64 -13.27
CA ILE A 24 28.02 -6.53 -14.11
C ILE A 24 28.20 -6.13 -15.57
N ASN A 25 28.53 -7.11 -16.42
CA ASN A 25 28.67 -6.94 -17.86
C ASN A 25 28.11 -8.16 -18.61
N THR A 26 28.22 -8.15 -19.94
CA THR A 26 27.73 -9.24 -20.79
C THR A 26 28.41 -10.59 -20.56
N SER A 27 29.58 -10.60 -19.92
CA SER A 27 30.34 -11.81 -19.59
C SER A 27 30.10 -12.30 -18.16
N GLY A 28 29.23 -11.65 -17.38
CA GLY A 28 28.86 -12.07 -16.02
C GLY A 28 28.89 -10.94 -15.00
N TYR A 29 29.08 -11.32 -13.73
CA TYR A 29 29.19 -10.37 -12.62
C TYR A 29 30.35 -10.69 -11.68
N ARG A 30 30.94 -9.65 -11.09
CA ARG A 30 32.04 -9.73 -10.13
C ARG A 30 31.73 -8.91 -8.89
N LEU A 31 31.89 -9.51 -7.70
CA LEU A 31 31.79 -8.79 -6.43
C LEU A 31 33.00 -7.84 -6.28
N ILE A 32 32.73 -6.56 -6.08
CA ILE A 32 33.74 -5.50 -5.90
C ILE A 32 33.94 -5.20 -4.42
N SER A 33 32.85 -5.04 -3.69
CA SER A 33 32.88 -4.71 -2.27
C SER A 33 31.71 -5.35 -1.55
N ARG A 34 31.94 -5.73 -0.29
CA ARG A 34 30.91 -6.24 0.61
C ARG A 34 31.10 -5.65 1.99
N GLU A 35 30.00 -5.14 2.54
CA GLU A 35 29.97 -4.59 3.89
C GLU A 35 29.16 -5.46 4.83
N TYR A 36 29.56 -5.41 6.09
CA TYR A 36 28.90 -6.09 7.18
C TYR A 36 28.67 -5.13 8.35
N ALA A 37 27.65 -5.40 9.17
CA ALA A 37 27.36 -4.66 10.39
C ALA A 37 26.93 -5.61 11.52
N ARG A 38 27.13 -5.21 12.77
CA ARG A 38 26.63 -5.98 13.92
C ARG A 38 25.10 -5.98 13.94
N SER A 39 24.49 -7.14 14.18
CA SER A 39 23.02 -7.28 14.27
C SER A 39 22.44 -6.59 15.49
N PHE A 40 21.21 -6.06 15.37
CA PHE A 40 20.41 -5.60 16.52
C PHE A 40 20.06 -6.71 17.53
N ASN A 41 20.10 -7.99 17.14
CA ASN A 41 19.91 -9.11 18.07
C ASN A 41 21.07 -9.22 19.09
N VAL A 42 22.19 -8.57 18.78
CA VAL A 42 23.25 -8.28 19.74
C VAL A 42 22.89 -6.95 20.40
N ARG A 43 22.86 -6.91 21.75
CA ARG A 43 22.35 -5.80 22.59
C ARG A 43 23.00 -4.42 22.34
N ALA A 44 23.97 -4.31 21.43
CA ALA A 44 24.79 -3.13 21.17
C ALA A 44 24.24 -2.18 20.08
N GLY A 45 23.12 -2.49 19.43
CA GLY A 45 22.56 -1.63 18.38
C GLY A 45 23.21 -1.86 17.01
N SER A 46 22.44 -1.62 15.95
CA SER A 46 22.90 -1.84 14.58
C SER A 46 23.47 -0.56 13.96
N SER A 47 24.54 -0.73 13.20
CA SER A 47 25.13 0.30 12.35
C SER A 47 24.62 0.24 10.89
N SER A 48 23.76 -0.73 10.54
CA SER A 48 23.17 -0.84 9.21
C SER A 48 22.24 0.33 8.91
N LEU A 49 22.33 0.86 7.68
CA LEU A 49 21.44 1.93 7.19
C LEU A 49 19.97 1.51 7.22
N GLY A 50 19.67 0.32 6.69
CA GLY A 50 18.31 -0.19 6.61
C GLY A 50 17.73 -0.53 7.97
N GLU A 51 18.53 -1.14 8.85
CA GLU A 51 18.07 -1.47 10.20
C GLU A 51 17.86 -0.22 11.06
N THR A 52 18.73 0.80 10.95
CA THR A 52 18.50 2.06 11.67
C THR A 52 17.22 2.74 11.21
N TYR A 53 17.00 2.81 9.90
CA TYR A 53 15.77 3.38 9.35
C TYR A 53 14.52 2.62 9.85
N ALA A 54 14.57 1.29 9.86
CA ALA A 54 13.51 0.44 10.42
C ALA A 54 13.35 0.59 11.95
N ALA A 55 14.44 0.79 12.69
CA ALA A 55 14.41 1.00 14.13
C ALA A 55 13.78 2.36 14.50
N VAL A 56 14.07 3.42 13.74
CA VAL A 56 13.36 4.70 13.89
C VAL A 56 11.88 4.52 13.54
N SER A 57 11.55 3.72 12.51
CA SER A 57 10.15 3.36 12.23
C SER A 57 9.48 2.62 13.40
N GLN A 58 10.18 1.70 14.08
CA GLN A 58 9.68 1.07 15.31
C GLN A 58 9.35 2.09 16.37
N TYR A 59 10.28 3.03 16.55
CA TYR A 59 10.25 3.98 17.61
C TYR A 59 9.04 4.90 17.44
N VAL A 60 8.83 5.41 16.22
CA VAL A 60 7.74 6.32 15.87
C VAL A 60 6.40 5.60 15.73
N PHE A 61 6.33 4.49 15.00
CA PHE A 61 5.06 3.85 14.60
C PHE A 61 4.75 2.54 15.35
N GLY A 62 5.69 2.02 16.14
CA GLY A 62 5.56 0.70 16.76
C GLY A 62 5.74 -0.46 15.78
N SER A 63 6.25 -0.22 14.56
CA SER A 63 6.47 -1.24 13.54
C SER A 63 7.70 -0.99 12.65
N TRP A 64 8.53 -2.01 12.45
CA TRP A 64 9.66 -2.02 11.50
C TRP A 64 9.19 -1.98 10.03
N GLN A 65 8.00 -2.51 9.77
CA GLN A 65 7.43 -2.58 8.42
C GLN A 65 6.80 -1.25 7.97
N ASP A 66 6.67 -0.29 8.88
CA ASP A 66 6.10 1.04 8.60
C ASP A 66 7.15 2.06 8.12
N SER A 67 8.32 1.62 7.64
CA SER A 67 9.40 2.49 7.14
C SER A 67 8.92 3.45 6.02
N GLY A 68 7.95 3.03 5.20
CA GLY A 68 7.33 3.92 4.22
C GLY A 68 6.45 5.04 4.84
N LYS A 69 5.94 4.87 6.08
CA LYS A 69 5.31 5.97 6.85
C LYS A 69 6.36 6.96 7.30
N LEU A 70 7.49 6.47 7.79
CA LEU A 70 8.60 7.33 8.23
C LEU A 70 9.08 8.22 7.08
N MET A 71 9.21 7.64 5.88
CA MET A 71 9.51 8.40 4.66
C MET A 71 8.46 9.48 4.36
N GLY A 72 7.17 9.18 4.55
CA GLY A 72 6.09 10.15 4.34
C GLY A 72 5.94 11.21 5.44
N LEU A 73 6.51 10.96 6.64
CA LEU A 73 6.52 11.92 7.74
C LEU A 73 7.70 12.91 7.63
N ALA A 74 8.80 12.49 7.01
CA ALA A 74 10.02 13.29 6.87
C ALA A 74 9.80 14.72 6.29
N PRO A 75 8.93 14.95 5.28
CA PRO A 75 8.68 16.30 4.74
C PRO A 75 8.07 17.29 5.75
N TYR A 76 7.52 16.83 6.86
CA TYR A 76 6.93 17.68 7.90
C TYR A 76 7.95 18.14 8.95
N GLY A 77 9.19 17.66 8.88
CA GLY A 77 10.23 17.94 9.87
C GLY A 77 11.37 18.77 9.31
N ASP A 78 12.17 19.29 10.24
CA ASP A 78 13.40 20.00 9.93
C ASP A 78 14.59 19.03 9.77
N ARG A 79 15.27 19.15 8.62
CA ARG A 79 16.42 18.33 8.24
C ARG A 79 17.75 18.88 8.78
N THR A 80 17.78 20.09 9.38
CA THR A 80 19.01 20.79 9.80
C THR A 80 19.58 20.34 11.15
N SER A 81 18.84 19.51 11.89
CA SER A 81 19.32 18.92 13.16
C SER A 81 20.67 18.20 12.97
N PRO A 82 21.52 18.10 14.02
CA PRO A 82 22.81 17.42 13.92
C PRO A 82 22.71 15.99 13.37
N SER A 83 23.66 15.62 12.50
CA SER A 83 23.69 14.29 11.88
C SER A 83 23.81 13.18 12.92
N LEU A 84 23.09 12.08 12.66
CA LEU A 84 23.16 10.84 13.44
C LEU A 84 24.24 9.88 12.91
N LEU A 85 24.94 10.28 11.84
CA LEU A 85 26.01 9.50 11.24
C LEU A 85 27.34 9.71 11.98
N VAL A 86 28.12 8.65 12.03
CA VAL A 86 29.52 8.65 12.44
C VAL A 86 30.34 7.96 11.36
N ARG A 87 31.61 8.39 11.19
CA ARG A 87 32.57 7.65 10.37
C ARG A 87 33.19 6.55 11.22
N ASP A 88 33.12 5.31 10.73
CA ASP A 88 33.82 4.20 11.36
C ASP A 88 35.33 4.22 11.06
N SER A 89 36.08 3.27 11.63
CA SER A 89 37.52 3.13 11.42
C SER A 89 37.93 2.90 9.96
N GLU A 90 37.00 2.49 9.10
CA GLU A 90 37.21 2.28 7.66
C GLU A 90 36.70 3.47 6.82
N GLY A 91 36.35 4.57 7.50
CA GLY A 91 35.87 5.82 6.92
C GLY A 91 34.44 5.79 6.40
N LYS A 92 33.68 4.70 6.62
CA LYS A 92 32.30 4.55 6.14
C LYS A 92 31.34 5.33 7.02
N LEU A 93 30.36 5.99 6.41
CA LEU A 93 29.27 6.63 7.14
C LEU A 93 28.23 5.61 7.58
N ASN A 94 28.05 5.48 8.89
CA ASN A 94 27.07 4.60 9.52
C ASN A 94 26.33 5.34 10.62
N PHE A 95 25.11 4.88 10.94
CA PHE A 95 24.38 5.44 12.07
C PHE A 95 25.03 5.05 13.40
N SER A 96 25.17 6.01 14.30
CA SER A 96 25.61 5.77 15.68
C SER A 96 24.46 5.20 16.52
N TYR A 97 24.73 4.24 17.41
CA TYR A 97 23.72 3.76 18.37
C TYR A 97 23.22 4.86 19.32
N THR A 98 23.99 5.95 19.48
CA THR A 98 23.69 7.06 20.40
C THR A 98 22.44 7.82 20.03
N TRP A 99 21.91 7.69 18.81
CA TRP A 99 20.63 8.32 18.44
C TRP A 99 19.50 7.91 19.39
N LYS A 100 19.55 6.69 19.93
CA LYS A 100 18.57 6.19 20.92
C LYS A 100 18.64 6.91 22.27
N LEU A 101 19.81 7.46 22.60
CA LEU A 101 20.03 8.22 23.84
C LEU A 101 19.55 9.66 23.69
N SER A 102 19.62 10.21 22.48
CA SER A 102 19.20 11.58 22.18
C SER A 102 17.70 11.76 21.98
N VAL A 103 16.91 10.69 21.94
CA VAL A 103 15.47 10.76 21.68
C VAL A 103 14.69 10.10 22.83
N GLN A 104 13.98 10.91 23.61
CA GLN A 104 13.08 10.44 24.66
C GLN A 104 11.67 10.24 24.10
N LYS A 105 11.04 9.10 24.41
CA LYS A 105 9.67 8.80 23.96
C LYS A 105 8.69 9.19 25.04
N ASP A 106 7.83 10.17 24.76
CA ASP A 106 6.57 10.26 25.48
C ASP A 106 5.53 9.37 24.78
N LEU A 107 4.86 8.52 25.54
CA LEU A 107 3.91 7.53 25.04
C LEU A 107 2.59 8.17 24.59
N ASN A 108 2.36 9.44 24.94
CA ASN A 108 1.17 10.21 24.57
C ASN A 108 1.42 11.21 23.43
N ASP A 109 2.60 11.16 22.79
CA ASP A 109 3.02 12.13 21.79
C ASP A 109 2.22 12.04 20.48
N ASN A 110 1.94 13.22 19.92
CA ASN A 110 1.48 13.39 18.56
C ASN A 110 2.60 12.97 17.59
N ILE A 111 2.27 12.18 16.57
CA ILE A 111 3.22 11.64 15.61
C ILE A 111 4.10 12.71 14.93
N PHE A 112 3.57 13.91 14.74
CA PHE A 112 4.30 15.03 14.14
C PHE A 112 5.45 15.56 15.02
N GLN A 113 5.46 15.30 16.33
CA GLN A 113 6.62 15.63 17.18
C GLN A 113 7.86 14.82 16.78
N HIS A 114 7.68 13.68 16.12
CA HIS A 114 8.78 12.87 15.58
C HIS A 114 9.17 13.24 14.15
N ALA A 115 8.56 14.28 13.55
CA ALA A 115 8.84 14.67 12.17
C ALA A 115 10.31 15.10 11.97
N ASN A 116 10.91 15.83 12.92
CA ASN A 116 12.32 16.21 12.85
C ASN A 116 13.26 14.99 12.85
N LEU A 117 12.94 13.97 13.66
CA LEU A 117 13.71 12.72 13.66
C LEU A 117 13.56 11.99 12.32
N ALA A 118 12.34 11.93 11.77
CA ALA A 118 12.09 11.34 10.45
C ALA A 118 12.84 12.09 9.33
N ALA A 119 12.83 13.42 9.37
CA ALA A 119 13.54 14.29 8.44
C ALA A 119 15.06 14.10 8.51
N ARG A 120 15.61 14.03 9.72
CA ARG A 120 17.05 13.80 9.97
C ARG A 120 17.51 12.43 9.52
N VAL A 121 16.83 11.36 9.91
CA VAL A 121 17.23 9.99 9.52
C VAL A 121 17.13 9.78 8.01
N GLN A 122 16.15 10.42 7.36
CA GLN A 122 16.03 10.43 5.90
C GLN A 122 17.21 11.16 5.25
N ALA A 123 17.58 12.34 5.74
CA ALA A 123 18.74 13.08 5.24
C ALA A 123 20.08 12.32 5.44
N ASP A 124 20.25 11.68 6.58
CA ASP A 124 21.42 10.85 6.86
C ASP A 124 21.47 9.60 5.96
N LEU A 125 20.34 8.94 5.73
CA LEU A 125 20.26 7.80 4.81
C LEU A 125 20.71 8.20 3.40
N GLU A 126 20.21 9.33 2.90
CA GLU A 126 20.60 9.88 1.59
C GLU A 126 22.11 10.14 1.50
N LEU A 127 22.68 10.81 2.50
CA LEU A 127 24.12 11.12 2.54
C LEU A 127 24.98 9.84 2.60
N ALA A 128 24.61 8.88 3.44
CA ALA A 128 25.35 7.64 3.61
C ALA A 128 25.27 6.71 2.39
N LEU A 129 24.18 6.78 1.61
CA LEU A 129 24.06 6.10 0.32
C LEU A 129 24.96 6.77 -0.73
N LEU A 130 24.92 8.10 -0.85
CA LEU A 130 25.80 8.82 -1.79
C LEU A 130 27.28 8.58 -1.51
N ASP A 131 27.70 8.56 -0.24
CA ASP A 131 29.07 8.21 0.17
C ASP A 131 29.46 6.81 -0.34
N ARG A 132 28.57 5.83 -0.23
CA ARG A 132 28.79 4.46 -0.77
C ARG A 132 28.87 4.42 -2.29
N PHE A 133 27.97 5.11 -3.00
CA PHE A 133 28.03 5.18 -4.46
C PHE A 133 29.34 5.85 -4.93
N ASN A 134 29.75 6.95 -4.32
CA ASN A 134 31.00 7.63 -4.67
C ASN A 134 32.24 6.79 -4.33
N LYS A 135 32.19 6.01 -3.24
CA LYS A 135 33.32 5.18 -2.82
C LYS A 135 33.49 3.90 -3.63
N TYR A 136 32.39 3.25 -4.04
CA TYR A 136 32.45 1.89 -4.59
C TYR A 136 31.94 1.74 -6.03
N ALA A 137 31.24 2.73 -6.60
CA ALA A 137 30.76 2.59 -7.97
C ALA A 137 31.94 2.51 -8.95
N VAL A 138 32.03 1.40 -9.70
CA VAL A 138 33.05 1.21 -10.74
C VAL A 138 32.78 2.16 -11.93
N SER A 139 31.51 2.43 -12.19
CA SER A 139 31.03 3.43 -13.12
C SER A 139 29.75 4.05 -12.58
N GLN A 140 29.54 5.34 -12.85
CA GLN A 140 28.31 6.05 -12.52
C GLN A 140 27.38 6.22 -13.73
N ASP A 141 27.73 5.67 -14.90
CA ASP A 141 26.89 5.76 -16.10
C ASP A 141 25.66 4.85 -16.01
N HIS A 142 25.84 3.62 -15.53
CA HIS A 142 24.80 2.59 -15.49
C HIS A 142 24.70 2.03 -14.09
N ILE A 143 23.62 2.38 -13.38
CA ILE A 143 23.43 2.01 -11.98
C ILE A 143 22.20 1.09 -11.88
N VAL A 144 22.39 -0.04 -11.19
CA VAL A 144 21.31 -0.89 -10.70
C VAL A 144 21.33 -0.79 -9.18
N PHE A 145 20.19 -0.45 -8.57
CA PHE A 145 20.08 -0.40 -7.12
C PHE A 145 18.94 -1.29 -6.64
N SER A 146 19.23 -2.12 -5.64
CA SER A 146 18.27 -3.09 -5.10
C SER A 146 18.47 -3.34 -3.60
N GLY A 147 17.57 -4.12 -3.02
CA GLY A 147 17.41 -4.31 -1.57
C GLY A 147 16.33 -3.39 -0.98
N GLY A 148 15.87 -3.70 0.24
CA GLY A 148 14.73 -3.01 0.84
C GLY A 148 14.85 -1.48 0.94
N ILE A 149 16.08 -0.95 1.06
CA ILE A 149 16.34 0.50 1.04
C ILE A 149 15.98 1.14 -0.31
N ALA A 150 16.10 0.42 -1.42
CA ALA A 150 15.74 0.90 -2.76
C ALA A 150 14.23 1.09 -2.96
N LEU A 151 13.39 0.76 -1.96
CA LEU A 151 11.98 1.20 -1.92
C LEU A 151 11.81 2.65 -1.44
N ASN A 152 12.87 3.29 -0.95
CA ASN A 152 12.89 4.68 -0.52
C ASN A 152 12.99 5.60 -1.74
N SER A 153 11.84 6.11 -2.20
CA SER A 153 11.75 6.92 -3.41
C SER A 153 12.44 8.28 -3.31
N VAL A 154 12.59 8.80 -2.09
CA VAL A 154 13.32 10.05 -1.81
C VAL A 154 14.81 9.83 -2.01
N ALA A 155 15.35 8.73 -1.46
CA ALA A 155 16.74 8.35 -1.64
C ALA A 155 17.08 8.06 -3.10
N ASN A 156 16.20 7.35 -3.82
CA ASN A 156 16.39 7.07 -5.25
C ASN A 156 16.47 8.35 -6.08
N HIS A 157 15.56 9.31 -5.86
CA HIS A 157 15.60 10.62 -6.50
C HIS A 157 16.92 11.35 -6.19
N LYS A 158 17.36 11.33 -4.94
CA LYS A 158 18.62 11.97 -4.53
C LYS A 158 19.84 11.35 -5.23
N ILE A 159 19.87 10.03 -5.37
CA ILE A 159 20.92 9.31 -6.11
C ILE A 159 20.90 9.72 -7.59
N ARG A 160 19.73 9.68 -8.25
CA ARG A 160 19.59 10.03 -9.66
C ARG A 160 20.07 11.46 -9.95
N THR A 161 19.61 12.43 -9.17
CA THR A 161 19.95 13.84 -9.36
C THR A 161 21.41 14.14 -9.04
N SER A 162 21.98 13.52 -8.00
CA SER A 162 23.36 13.80 -7.58
C SER A 162 24.40 13.13 -8.48
N LEU A 163 24.11 11.94 -9.02
CA LEU A 163 25.04 11.17 -9.84
C LEU A 163 24.79 11.33 -11.35
N SER A 164 23.58 11.71 -11.76
CA SER A 164 23.16 11.87 -13.16
C SER A 164 23.55 10.67 -14.07
N PRO A 165 23.23 9.43 -13.69
CA PRO A 165 23.57 8.26 -14.49
C PRO A 165 22.82 8.28 -15.84
N LYS A 166 23.46 7.80 -16.90
CA LYS A 166 22.81 7.56 -18.21
C LYS A 166 21.64 6.60 -18.09
N SER A 167 21.74 5.60 -17.22
CA SER A 167 20.62 4.73 -16.86
C SER A 167 20.62 4.37 -15.38
N PHE A 168 19.45 4.45 -14.76
CA PHE A 168 19.25 4.02 -13.37
C PHE A 168 18.04 3.10 -13.30
N PHE A 169 18.31 1.82 -13.03
CA PHE A 169 17.30 0.77 -13.02
C PHE A 169 16.94 0.36 -11.60
N LEU A 170 15.64 0.27 -11.35
CA LEU A 170 15.04 -0.16 -10.11
C LEU A 170 14.05 -1.30 -10.40
N LEU A 171 14.28 -2.49 -9.85
CA LEU A 171 13.35 -3.60 -9.91
C LEU A 171 12.09 -3.28 -9.09
N PRO A 172 10.86 -3.50 -9.58
CA PRO A 172 9.62 -3.19 -8.84
C PRO A 172 9.55 -3.80 -7.44
N ALA A 173 9.98 -5.06 -7.31
CA ALA A 173 10.03 -5.80 -6.06
C ALA A 173 11.43 -5.75 -5.40
N GLN A 174 11.91 -4.56 -5.03
CA GLN A 174 13.25 -4.39 -4.43
C GLN A 174 13.47 -5.11 -3.08
N HIS A 175 12.39 -5.41 -2.36
CA HIS A 175 12.46 -6.18 -1.12
C HIS A 175 12.79 -7.66 -1.39
N ASP A 176 12.93 -8.43 -0.33
CA ASP A 176 13.35 -9.84 -0.37
C ASP A 176 12.55 -10.74 -1.32
N ALA A 177 11.30 -10.42 -1.67
CA ALA A 177 10.59 -11.19 -2.71
C ALA A 177 11.31 -11.19 -4.07
N GLY A 178 12.00 -10.11 -4.44
CA GLY A 178 12.78 -10.02 -5.68
C GLY A 178 14.00 -10.94 -5.71
N VAL A 179 14.46 -11.42 -4.55
CA VAL A 179 15.59 -12.36 -4.44
C VAL A 179 15.29 -13.66 -5.17
N ALA A 180 14.03 -14.10 -5.23
CA ALA A 180 13.65 -15.30 -5.98
C ALA A 180 14.02 -15.20 -7.48
N ILE A 181 13.80 -14.03 -8.09
CA ILE A 181 14.18 -13.77 -9.49
C ILE A 181 15.70 -13.75 -9.63
N GLY A 182 16.39 -13.04 -8.73
CA GLY A 182 17.85 -12.96 -8.74
C GLY A 182 18.51 -14.33 -8.57
N ALA A 183 17.98 -15.17 -7.67
CA ALA A 183 18.47 -16.53 -7.44
C ALA A 183 18.26 -17.44 -8.66
N ALA A 184 17.10 -17.36 -9.31
CA ALA A 184 16.83 -18.12 -10.53
C ALA A 184 17.76 -17.68 -11.68
N ALA A 185 17.96 -16.37 -11.86
CA ALA A 185 18.88 -15.83 -12.85
C ALA A 185 20.34 -16.25 -12.58
N ALA A 186 20.79 -16.22 -11.32
CA ALA A 186 22.12 -16.68 -10.93
C ALA A 186 22.30 -18.19 -11.17
N ALA A 187 21.30 -19.01 -10.85
CA ALA A 187 21.34 -20.46 -11.09
C ALA A 187 21.41 -20.78 -12.60
N LEU A 188 20.66 -20.06 -13.44
CA LEU A 188 20.75 -20.20 -14.90
C LEU A 188 22.14 -19.82 -15.40
N TYR A 189 22.66 -18.68 -14.95
CA TYR A 189 24.00 -18.23 -15.32
C TYR A 189 25.08 -19.24 -14.92
N TRP A 190 25.06 -19.76 -13.69
CA TRP A 190 26.06 -20.74 -13.24
C TRP A 190 25.94 -22.10 -13.92
N SER A 191 24.74 -22.50 -14.34
CA SER A 191 24.54 -23.79 -15.01
C SER A 191 24.87 -23.75 -16.50
N THR A 192 24.75 -22.60 -17.16
CA THR A 192 24.83 -22.50 -18.63
C THR A 192 25.83 -21.47 -19.16
N GLY A 193 26.33 -20.58 -18.30
CA GLY A 193 27.07 -19.38 -18.71
C GLY A 193 26.19 -18.29 -19.35
N HIS A 194 24.88 -18.51 -19.48
CA HIS A 194 23.97 -17.58 -20.13
C HIS A 194 23.49 -16.50 -19.16
N VAL A 195 23.74 -15.24 -19.50
CA VAL A 195 23.10 -14.09 -18.82
C VAL A 195 21.74 -13.88 -19.47
N PRO A 196 20.64 -14.07 -18.73
CA PRO A 196 19.33 -13.97 -19.34
C PRO A 196 18.99 -12.53 -19.67
N THR A 197 18.59 -12.28 -20.91
CA THR A 197 18.21 -10.96 -21.43
C THR A 197 16.70 -10.89 -21.64
N GLY A 198 16.10 -9.70 -21.50
CA GLY A 198 14.66 -9.50 -21.74
C GLY A 198 13.72 -10.23 -20.76
N LEU A 199 14.22 -10.67 -19.59
CA LEU A 199 13.40 -11.38 -18.59
C LEU A 199 12.29 -10.53 -17.97
N PHE A 200 12.41 -9.21 -18.01
CA PHE A 200 11.56 -8.29 -17.27
C PHE A 200 10.95 -7.24 -18.20
N ASN A 201 10.07 -7.70 -19.09
CA ASN A 201 9.36 -6.83 -20.04
C ASN A 201 8.15 -6.14 -19.39
N ASN A 202 7.67 -6.65 -18.26
CA ASN A 202 6.70 -6.01 -17.38
C ASN A 202 6.77 -6.62 -15.97
N ASP A 203 6.04 -6.02 -15.04
CA ASP A 203 5.93 -6.42 -13.65
C ASP A 203 4.65 -7.18 -13.31
N PHE A 204 3.79 -7.46 -14.30
CA PHE A 204 2.49 -8.12 -14.11
C PHE A 204 2.63 -9.65 -14.08
N LEU A 205 3.29 -10.17 -13.03
CA LEU A 205 3.61 -11.59 -12.88
C LEU A 205 2.51 -12.41 -12.19
N GLY A 206 1.44 -11.76 -11.73
CA GLY A 206 0.30 -12.43 -11.08
C GLY A 206 -0.66 -13.13 -12.05
N VAL A 207 -1.79 -13.60 -11.52
CA VAL A 207 -2.78 -14.33 -12.31
C VAL A 207 -3.63 -13.38 -13.14
N VAL A 208 -3.79 -13.70 -14.43
CA VAL A 208 -4.78 -13.06 -15.31
C VAL A 208 -6.11 -13.79 -15.12
N TYR A 209 -7.14 -13.08 -14.69
CA TYR A 209 -8.49 -13.61 -14.50
C TYR A 209 -9.38 -13.23 -15.68
N ASP A 210 -10.35 -14.08 -15.99
CA ASP A 210 -11.35 -13.82 -17.03
C ASP A 210 -12.71 -13.41 -16.44
N LEU A 211 -13.70 -13.21 -17.31
CA LEU A 211 -15.06 -12.86 -16.87
C LEU A 211 -15.77 -14.02 -16.15
N ASN A 212 -15.44 -15.28 -16.45
CA ASN A 212 -16.02 -16.43 -15.74
C ASN A 212 -15.59 -16.41 -14.27
N ASP A 213 -14.32 -16.10 -13.99
CA ASP A 213 -13.81 -15.94 -12.63
C ASP A 213 -14.55 -14.82 -11.88
N VAL A 214 -14.82 -13.69 -12.57
CA VAL A 214 -15.59 -12.58 -12.02
C VAL A 214 -17.04 -13.01 -11.74
N PHE A 215 -17.71 -13.68 -12.66
CA PHE A 215 -19.08 -14.16 -12.46
C PHE A 215 -19.19 -15.21 -11.35
N LEU A 216 -18.22 -16.12 -11.24
CA LEU A 216 -18.13 -17.07 -10.13
C LEU A 216 -18.00 -16.35 -8.79
N ALA A 217 -17.17 -15.30 -8.71
CA ALA A 217 -17.04 -14.49 -7.51
C ALA A 217 -18.34 -13.71 -7.18
N LEU A 218 -19.01 -13.16 -8.20
CA LEU A 218 -20.26 -12.43 -8.06
C LEU A 218 -21.39 -13.32 -7.49
N ASN A 219 -21.42 -14.61 -7.80
CA ASN A 219 -22.44 -15.52 -7.26
C ASN A 219 -22.53 -15.49 -5.73
N LYS A 220 -21.39 -15.37 -5.04
CA LYS A 220 -21.33 -15.28 -3.57
C LYS A 220 -22.05 -14.04 -3.01
N TYR A 221 -22.10 -12.96 -3.79
CA TYR A 221 -22.65 -11.66 -3.38
C TYR A 221 -23.74 -11.14 -4.31
N SER A 222 -24.40 -12.02 -5.08
CA SER A 222 -25.32 -11.67 -6.17
C SER A 222 -26.50 -10.80 -5.73
N ASN A 223 -26.93 -10.91 -4.47
CA ASN A 223 -27.95 -10.05 -3.89
C ASN A 223 -27.42 -8.66 -3.49
N ARG A 224 -26.12 -8.52 -3.20
CA ARG A 224 -25.48 -7.32 -2.65
C ARG A 224 -24.81 -6.43 -3.69
N VAL A 225 -24.68 -6.87 -4.93
CA VAL A 225 -24.01 -6.10 -5.99
C VAL A 225 -24.85 -6.04 -7.25
N LYS A 226 -24.65 -4.99 -8.04
CA LYS A 226 -25.19 -4.84 -9.40
C LYS A 226 -24.01 -4.79 -10.37
N ILE A 227 -24.14 -5.45 -11.52
CA ILE A 227 -23.16 -5.39 -12.59
C ILE A 227 -23.79 -4.73 -13.82
N SER A 228 -23.04 -3.85 -14.47
CA SER A 228 -23.44 -3.19 -15.71
C SER A 228 -22.27 -3.10 -16.68
N LYS A 229 -22.55 -3.09 -17.98
CA LYS A 229 -21.54 -2.79 -18.99
C LYS A 229 -21.31 -1.28 -19.03
N VAL A 230 -20.06 -0.86 -19.12
CA VAL A 230 -19.65 0.56 -19.02
C VAL A 230 -18.55 0.88 -20.03
N ASP A 231 -18.57 2.09 -20.57
CA ASP A 231 -17.47 2.64 -21.36
C ASP A 231 -16.43 3.31 -20.44
N THR A 232 -15.17 3.30 -20.86
CA THR A 232 -14.07 4.06 -20.24
C THR A 232 -14.43 5.54 -20.06
N GLN A 233 -15.13 6.17 -21.02
CA GLN A 233 -15.53 7.58 -20.90
C GLN A 233 -16.53 7.82 -19.75
N VAL A 234 -17.40 6.85 -19.47
CA VAL A 234 -18.33 6.93 -18.34
C VAL A 234 -17.58 6.84 -17.02
N ILE A 235 -16.61 5.93 -16.91
CA ILE A 235 -15.74 5.84 -15.71
C ILE A 235 -14.94 7.13 -15.52
N ALA A 236 -14.34 7.68 -16.58
CA ALA A 236 -13.62 8.96 -16.53
C ALA A 236 -14.53 10.11 -16.06
N THR A 237 -15.77 10.17 -16.56
CA THR A 237 -16.76 11.16 -16.14
C THR A 237 -17.10 11.00 -14.66
N GLN A 238 -17.30 9.77 -14.19
CA GLN A 238 -17.61 9.49 -12.80
C GLN A 238 -16.44 9.82 -11.86
N LEU A 239 -15.21 9.48 -12.25
CA LEU A 239 -13.99 9.90 -11.55
C LEU A 239 -13.92 11.43 -11.43
N SER A 240 -14.21 12.17 -12.52
CA SER A 240 -14.17 13.65 -12.51
C SER A 240 -15.20 14.29 -11.58
N LYS A 241 -16.22 13.52 -11.17
CA LYS A 241 -17.25 13.90 -10.21
C LYS A 241 -16.91 13.47 -8.78
N GLY A 242 -15.71 12.96 -8.55
CA GLY A 242 -15.20 12.58 -7.23
C GLY A 242 -15.49 11.14 -6.81
N LYS A 243 -16.04 10.30 -7.70
CA LYS A 243 -16.18 8.86 -7.40
C LYS A 243 -14.80 8.19 -7.36
N VAL A 244 -14.69 7.12 -6.57
CA VAL A 244 -13.47 6.34 -6.37
C VAL A 244 -13.73 4.88 -6.74
N PHE A 245 -12.95 4.35 -7.68
CA PHE A 245 -13.13 2.99 -8.19
C PHE A 245 -11.94 2.11 -7.85
N GLY A 246 -12.23 0.85 -7.51
CA GLY A 246 -11.28 -0.23 -7.69
C GLY A 246 -11.15 -0.53 -9.19
N HIS A 247 -9.93 -0.70 -9.68
CA HIS A 247 -9.63 -1.15 -11.03
C HIS A 247 -8.93 -2.51 -10.93
N PHE A 248 -9.56 -3.50 -11.57
CA PHE A 248 -9.05 -4.86 -11.65
C PHE A 248 -8.92 -5.23 -13.13
N SER A 249 -7.67 -5.27 -13.61
CA SER A 249 -7.42 -5.63 -15.02
C SER A 249 -7.73 -7.10 -15.27
N LEU A 250 -8.42 -7.36 -16.39
CA LEU A 250 -8.67 -8.70 -16.92
C LEU A 250 -7.71 -9.08 -18.06
N THR A 251 -6.83 -8.15 -18.46
CA THR A 251 -5.81 -8.40 -19.50
C THR A 251 -4.40 -8.48 -18.91
N LEU A 252 -4.20 -8.04 -17.66
CA LEU A 252 -2.94 -8.06 -16.94
C LEU A 252 -3.07 -8.81 -15.61
N GLY A 253 -2.02 -9.57 -15.27
CA GLY A 253 -1.83 -10.13 -13.94
C GLY A 253 -1.58 -9.03 -12.90
N SER A 254 -1.60 -9.38 -11.61
CA SER A 254 -1.21 -8.43 -10.57
C SER A 254 0.27 -8.04 -10.66
N GLU A 255 0.57 -6.84 -10.18
CA GLU A 255 1.91 -6.27 -10.10
C GLU A 255 2.80 -7.04 -9.12
N PHE A 256 4.05 -7.30 -9.50
CA PHE A 256 5.05 -7.88 -8.62
C PHE A 256 5.77 -6.80 -7.83
N GLY A 257 5.38 -6.64 -6.58
CA GLY A 257 5.99 -5.68 -5.65
C GLY A 257 4.96 -4.97 -4.78
N PRO A 258 5.37 -3.95 -4.02
CA PRO A 258 4.51 -3.30 -3.04
C PRO A 258 3.66 -2.15 -3.61
N ARG A 259 3.71 -1.91 -4.93
CA ARG A 259 3.03 -0.79 -5.60
C ARG A 259 1.97 -1.34 -6.53
N ALA A 260 0.77 -0.78 -6.47
CA ALA A 260 -0.20 -0.96 -7.55
C ALA A 260 0.14 0.02 -8.66
N LEU A 261 0.20 -0.49 -9.88
CA LEU A 261 0.67 0.17 -11.10
C LEU A 261 -0.38 0.06 -12.21
N GLY A 262 -1.64 -0.19 -11.84
CA GLY A 262 -2.80 -0.13 -12.73
C GLY A 262 -3.52 -1.46 -12.92
N ALA A 263 -2.94 -2.60 -12.56
CA ALA A 263 -3.64 -3.89 -12.66
C ALA A 263 -4.55 -4.15 -11.44
N ARG A 264 -4.12 -3.73 -10.24
CA ARG A 264 -4.88 -3.84 -8.98
C ARG A 264 -4.82 -2.52 -8.21
N SER A 265 -5.48 -1.50 -8.75
CA SER A 265 -5.41 -0.11 -8.28
C SER A 265 -6.73 0.40 -7.72
N ILE A 266 -6.66 1.36 -6.80
CA ILE A 266 -7.78 2.28 -6.51
C ILE A 266 -7.47 3.58 -7.24
N LEU A 267 -8.40 4.02 -8.07
CA LEU A 267 -8.29 5.18 -8.95
C LEU A 267 -9.26 6.27 -8.51
N ALA A 268 -8.79 7.52 -8.51
CA ALA A 268 -9.60 8.67 -8.14
C ALA A 268 -9.14 9.97 -8.84
N ASP A 269 -9.95 11.02 -8.69
CA ASP A 269 -9.63 12.37 -9.14
C ASP A 269 -8.41 12.95 -8.39
N PRO A 270 -7.36 13.42 -9.10
CA PRO A 270 -6.15 13.94 -8.46
C PRO A 270 -6.25 15.40 -8.00
N ARG A 271 -7.32 16.12 -8.36
CA ARG A 271 -7.36 17.58 -8.26
C ARG A 271 -7.64 18.08 -6.84
N LYS A 272 -8.57 17.41 -6.15
CA LYS A 272 -9.17 17.90 -4.90
C LYS A 272 -8.61 17.18 -3.67
N LYS A 273 -8.15 17.94 -2.67
CA LYS A 273 -7.65 17.39 -1.40
C LYS A 273 -8.72 16.62 -0.62
N GLU A 274 -10.00 16.93 -0.85
CA GLU A 274 -11.15 16.21 -0.31
C GLU A 274 -11.15 14.73 -0.75
N THR A 275 -10.72 14.45 -1.99
CA THR A 275 -10.55 13.07 -2.49
C THR A 275 -9.50 12.33 -1.66
N TRP A 276 -8.36 12.96 -1.41
CA TRP A 276 -7.30 12.39 -0.59
C TRP A 276 -7.78 12.13 0.85
N LEU A 277 -8.53 13.07 1.45
CA LEU A 277 -9.14 12.91 2.78
C LEU A 277 -10.13 11.74 2.81
N HIS A 278 -11.00 11.67 1.80
CA HIS A 278 -12.01 10.62 1.68
C HIS A 278 -11.36 9.23 1.60
N ILE A 279 -10.38 9.05 0.71
CA ILE A 279 -9.71 7.76 0.53
C ILE A 279 -8.97 7.36 1.81
N ASN A 280 -8.21 8.25 2.44
CA ASN A 280 -7.51 7.91 3.69
C ASN A 280 -8.48 7.53 4.83
N ARG A 281 -9.58 8.26 4.98
CA ARG A 281 -10.51 8.10 6.12
C ARG A 281 -11.50 6.94 5.96
N TRP A 282 -11.99 6.71 4.74
CA TRP A 282 -13.16 5.87 4.49
C TRP A 282 -12.90 4.64 3.62
N ILE A 283 -11.75 4.59 2.96
CA ILE A 283 -11.36 3.44 2.14
C ILE A 283 -10.12 2.77 2.73
N LYS A 284 -9.07 3.54 3.03
CA LYS A 284 -7.79 3.01 3.53
C LYS A 284 -7.74 2.86 5.04
N TYR A 285 -8.53 3.63 5.78
CA TYR A 285 -8.53 3.70 7.24
C TYR A 285 -7.12 3.94 7.81
N ARG A 286 -6.42 4.91 7.22
CA ARG A 286 -5.04 5.26 7.59
C ARG A 286 -4.88 6.75 7.83
N GLU A 287 -3.70 7.11 8.34
CA GLU A 287 -3.33 8.45 8.80
C GLU A 287 -3.38 9.51 7.67
N ASP A 288 -3.71 10.75 8.04
CA ASP A 288 -3.91 11.92 7.18
C ASP A 288 -2.60 12.69 6.91
N PHE A 289 -1.52 11.97 6.68
CA PHE A 289 -0.28 12.57 6.15
C PHE A 289 0.35 11.70 5.06
N ARG A 290 -0.19 10.50 4.80
CA ARG A 290 0.36 9.61 3.79
C ARG A 290 -0.06 10.09 2.40
N PRO A 291 0.89 10.43 1.52
CA PRO A 291 0.54 10.86 0.18
C PRO A 291 -0.01 9.70 -0.65
N PHE A 292 -0.72 10.06 -1.72
CA PHE A 292 -1.04 9.17 -2.84
C PHE A 292 -0.15 9.53 -4.03
N ALA A 293 -0.12 8.64 -5.02
CA ALA A 293 0.76 8.78 -6.17
C ALA A 293 -0.06 9.19 -7.40
N PRO A 294 0.42 10.11 -8.24
CA PRO A 294 -0.17 10.34 -9.55
C PRO A 294 0.26 9.25 -10.53
N MET A 295 -0.65 8.86 -11.41
CA MET A 295 -0.35 8.22 -12.68
C MET A 295 -0.66 9.17 -13.83
N VAL A 296 0.25 9.26 -14.79
CA VAL A 296 0.18 10.19 -15.92
C VAL A 296 0.61 9.49 -17.20
N THR A 297 0.03 9.85 -18.34
CA THR A 297 0.49 9.32 -19.64
C THR A 297 1.95 9.71 -19.88
N SER A 298 2.79 8.79 -20.35
CA SER A 298 4.22 9.04 -20.56
C SER A 298 4.47 10.27 -21.44
N GLU A 299 3.66 10.48 -22.48
CA GLU A 299 3.77 11.63 -23.40
C GLU A 299 3.46 13.00 -22.76
N SER A 300 2.81 13.01 -21.59
CA SER A 300 2.40 14.25 -20.91
C SER A 300 3.15 14.47 -19.59
N ALA A 301 3.97 13.52 -19.14
CA ALA A 301 4.58 13.55 -17.81
C ALA A 301 5.40 14.82 -17.56
N GLU A 302 6.25 15.21 -18.53
CA GLU A 302 7.13 16.38 -18.41
C GLU A 302 6.37 17.72 -18.33
N ILE A 303 5.10 17.75 -18.73
CA ILE A 303 4.24 18.94 -18.64
C ILE A 303 3.90 19.25 -17.18
N PHE A 304 3.70 18.23 -16.35
CA PHE A 304 3.21 18.36 -14.97
C PHE A 304 4.30 18.15 -13.92
N PHE A 305 5.33 17.37 -14.26
CA PHE A 305 6.38 16.96 -13.33
C PHE A 305 7.76 17.30 -13.90
N ASP A 306 8.71 17.58 -13.00
CA ASP A 306 10.11 17.74 -13.37
C ASP A 306 10.78 16.38 -13.53
N CYS A 307 10.44 15.71 -14.63
CA CYS A 307 11.05 14.46 -15.06
C CYS A 307 11.30 14.49 -16.56
N ASN A 308 12.41 13.89 -16.99
CA ASN A 308 12.78 13.69 -18.39
C ASN A 308 13.05 12.20 -18.71
N VAL A 309 12.52 11.32 -17.86
CA VAL A 309 12.73 9.87 -17.91
C VAL A 309 11.41 9.16 -17.61
N ASP A 310 11.29 7.92 -18.09
CA ASP A 310 10.18 7.04 -17.74
C ASP A 310 10.28 6.62 -16.26
N LEU A 311 9.19 6.76 -15.51
CA LEU A 311 9.08 6.45 -14.08
C LEU A 311 7.94 5.44 -13.84
N PRO A 312 8.03 4.21 -14.35
CA PRO A 312 6.85 3.35 -14.45
C PRO A 312 6.45 2.64 -13.16
N TYR A 313 7.28 2.70 -12.12
CA TYR A 313 7.17 1.81 -10.94
C TYR A 313 6.85 2.53 -9.63
N MET A 314 6.64 3.86 -9.63
CA MET A 314 6.48 4.65 -8.41
C MET A 314 7.61 4.41 -7.39
N LEU A 315 8.85 4.30 -7.86
CA LEU A 315 10.03 4.09 -7.02
C LEU A 315 10.87 5.37 -6.88
N GLU A 316 10.43 6.48 -7.45
CA GLU A 316 11.12 7.76 -7.40
C GLU A 316 10.12 8.88 -7.15
N ILE A 317 10.56 9.89 -6.39
CA ILE A 317 9.84 11.16 -6.31
C ILE A 317 10.36 12.12 -7.36
N VAL A 318 9.54 13.08 -7.77
CA VAL A 318 9.92 14.21 -8.62
C VAL A 318 9.16 15.45 -8.18
N GLU A 319 9.65 16.63 -8.54
CA GLU A 319 8.94 17.88 -8.29
C GLU A 319 7.68 17.96 -9.15
N VAL A 320 6.56 18.37 -8.55
CA VAL A 320 5.40 18.82 -9.31
C VAL A 320 5.68 20.25 -9.73
N ARG A 321 5.56 20.54 -11.03
CA ARG A 321 5.81 21.89 -11.53
C ARG A 321 4.87 22.89 -10.87
N ASP A 322 5.41 24.07 -10.53
CA ASP A 322 4.73 25.07 -9.68
C ASP A 322 3.29 25.38 -10.11
N GLY A 323 3.05 25.57 -11.41
CA GLY A 323 1.73 25.89 -11.96
C GLY A 323 0.67 24.78 -11.79
N TYR A 324 1.06 23.56 -11.44
CA TYR A 324 0.17 22.41 -11.31
C TYR A 324 0.02 21.88 -9.89
N ARG A 325 0.80 22.38 -8.92
CA ARG A 325 0.75 21.93 -7.52
C ARG A 325 -0.66 22.02 -6.92
N GLU A 326 -1.36 23.14 -7.18
CA GLU A 326 -2.75 23.32 -6.74
C GLU A 326 -3.72 22.44 -7.54
N ALA A 327 -3.56 22.39 -8.87
CA ALA A 327 -4.40 21.59 -9.77
C ALA A 327 -4.28 20.08 -9.53
N LEU A 328 -3.21 19.62 -8.88
CA LEU A 328 -2.93 18.23 -8.51
C LEU A 328 -2.88 18.05 -6.98
N GLY A 329 -3.75 18.75 -6.25
CA GLY A 329 -3.70 18.84 -4.79
C GLY A 329 -3.89 17.52 -4.02
N ALA A 330 -4.48 16.48 -4.63
CA ALA A 330 -4.67 15.18 -3.97
C ALA A 330 -3.44 14.26 -4.02
N VAL A 331 -2.48 14.59 -4.90
CA VAL A 331 -1.30 13.76 -5.21
C VAL A 331 0.02 14.51 -5.03
N THR A 332 -0.03 15.83 -4.84
CA THR A 332 1.11 16.67 -4.49
C THR A 332 1.39 16.58 -2.99
N HIS A 333 2.63 16.25 -2.63
CA HIS A 333 3.10 16.20 -1.25
C HIS A 333 3.23 17.62 -0.66
N VAL A 334 3.40 17.70 0.66
CA VAL A 334 3.52 19.01 1.35
C VAL A 334 4.76 19.81 0.96
N ASP A 335 5.79 19.12 0.45
CA ASP A 335 7.04 19.72 -0.05
C ASP A 335 6.99 20.04 -1.56
N GLY A 336 5.85 19.85 -2.23
CA GLY A 336 5.69 20.09 -3.66
C GLY A 336 6.12 18.94 -4.56
N THR A 337 6.54 17.81 -3.99
CA THR A 337 6.94 16.61 -4.74
C THR A 337 5.77 15.65 -4.99
N ALA A 338 5.95 14.67 -5.86
CA ALA A 338 5.04 13.55 -6.03
C ALA A 338 5.79 12.28 -6.42
N ARG A 339 5.25 11.12 -6.04
CA ARG A 339 5.79 9.82 -6.46
C ARG A 339 5.09 9.33 -7.72
N VAL A 340 5.60 9.72 -8.88
CA VAL A 340 4.93 9.57 -10.18
C VAL A 340 4.99 8.14 -10.71
N GLN A 341 3.91 7.73 -11.38
CA GLN A 341 3.89 6.63 -12.34
C GLN A 341 3.66 7.16 -13.74
N THR A 342 4.60 6.92 -14.66
CA THR A 342 4.35 7.09 -16.10
C THR A 342 3.62 5.87 -16.65
N VAL A 343 2.65 6.12 -17.54
CA VAL A 343 1.77 5.11 -18.13
C VAL A 343 1.90 5.19 -19.63
N ASP A 344 2.36 4.09 -20.23
CA ASP A 344 2.48 3.93 -21.67
C ASP A 344 1.42 2.98 -22.23
N LYS A 345 0.99 3.24 -23.47
CA LYS A 345 -0.05 2.46 -24.16
C LYS A 345 0.33 1.00 -24.38
N SER A 346 1.62 0.67 -24.55
CA SER A 346 2.07 -0.70 -24.77
C SER A 346 2.04 -1.56 -23.50
N ARG A 347 2.23 -0.94 -22.33
CA ARG A 347 2.32 -1.65 -21.04
C ARG A 347 0.98 -1.77 -20.34
N THR A 348 0.20 -0.69 -20.32
CA THR A 348 -1.06 -0.60 -19.57
C THR A 348 -2.13 0.11 -20.41
N PRO A 349 -2.56 -0.50 -21.54
CA PRO A 349 -3.47 0.13 -22.50
C PRO A 349 -4.82 0.55 -21.91
N GLU A 350 -5.35 -0.21 -20.95
CA GLU A 350 -6.61 0.10 -20.26
C GLU A 350 -6.50 1.43 -19.48
N ILE A 351 -5.44 1.58 -18.69
CA ILE A 351 -5.17 2.79 -17.91
C ILE A 351 -4.83 3.97 -18.81
N HIS A 352 -4.03 3.76 -19.86
CA HIS A 352 -3.71 4.82 -20.82
C HIS A 352 -4.99 5.40 -21.46
N ARG A 353 -5.90 4.53 -21.93
CA ARG A 353 -7.22 4.98 -22.46
C ARG A 353 -8.05 5.72 -21.41
N LEU A 354 -8.02 5.27 -20.15
CA LEU A 354 -8.74 5.94 -19.07
C LEU A 354 -8.16 7.33 -18.78
N LEU A 355 -6.84 7.49 -18.75
CA LEU A 355 -6.18 8.78 -18.59
C LEU A 355 -6.50 9.74 -19.74
N LYS A 356 -6.45 9.28 -20.99
CA LYS A 356 -6.85 10.10 -22.16
C LYS A 356 -8.33 10.49 -22.12
N SER A 357 -9.20 9.58 -21.67
CA SER A 357 -10.63 9.88 -21.51
C SER A 357 -10.86 10.92 -20.40
N PHE A 358 -10.09 10.84 -19.32
CA PHE A 358 -10.13 11.80 -18.22
C PHE A 358 -9.58 13.17 -18.63
N GLU A 359 -8.55 13.20 -19.47
CA GLU A 359 -7.98 14.41 -20.07
C GLU A 359 -9.01 15.15 -20.92
N VAL A 360 -9.76 14.45 -21.77
CA VAL A 360 -10.83 15.07 -22.59
C VAL A 360 -11.87 15.78 -21.71
N ILE A 361 -12.12 15.27 -20.51
CA ILE A 361 -13.14 15.80 -19.59
C ILE A 361 -12.59 16.93 -18.71
N THR A 362 -11.33 16.82 -18.27
CA THR A 362 -10.77 17.67 -17.21
C THR A 362 -9.61 18.56 -17.64
N GLY A 363 -9.06 18.33 -18.83
CA GLY A 363 -7.80 18.92 -19.30
C GLY A 363 -6.54 18.28 -18.70
N LEU A 364 -6.66 17.23 -17.87
CA LEU A 364 -5.54 16.60 -17.18
C LEU A 364 -5.46 15.10 -17.51
N PRO A 365 -4.37 14.58 -18.09
CA PRO A 365 -4.13 13.15 -18.27
C PRO A 365 -3.53 12.52 -17.01
N VAL A 366 -4.06 12.88 -15.83
CA VAL A 366 -3.54 12.46 -14.52
C VAL A 366 -4.67 11.84 -13.70
N LEU A 367 -4.41 10.73 -13.03
CA LEU A 367 -5.27 10.16 -12.00
C LEU A 367 -4.49 9.91 -10.72
N LEU A 368 -5.19 9.95 -9.59
CA LEU A 368 -4.67 9.42 -8.33
C LEU A 368 -4.69 7.90 -8.40
N ASN A 369 -3.55 7.27 -8.11
CA ASN A 369 -3.42 5.82 -7.97
C ASN A 369 -2.94 5.45 -6.55
N THR A 370 -3.58 4.45 -5.96
CA THR A 370 -3.14 3.81 -4.72
C THR A 370 -3.42 2.31 -4.75
N SER A 371 -2.78 1.56 -3.86
CA SER A 371 -2.92 0.09 -3.81
C SER A 371 -4.38 -0.36 -3.66
N PHE A 372 -4.83 -1.43 -4.30
CA PHE A 372 -6.20 -1.92 -4.07
C PHE A 372 -6.26 -2.81 -2.83
N ASN A 373 -6.33 -2.16 -1.65
CA ASN A 373 -6.40 -2.80 -0.33
C ASN A 373 -6.77 -1.80 0.79
N VAL A 374 -7.11 -2.32 1.96
CA VAL A 374 -7.13 -1.56 3.24
C VAL A 374 -5.77 -1.64 3.95
N ARG A 375 -5.56 -0.80 4.97
CA ARG A 375 -4.37 -0.87 5.83
C ARG A 375 -4.18 -2.29 6.40
N GLY A 376 -2.94 -2.77 6.36
CA GLY A 376 -2.56 -4.05 6.98
C GLY A 376 -2.98 -5.29 6.20
N GLN A 377 -3.54 -5.14 5.00
CA GLN A 377 -3.80 -6.25 4.08
C GLN A 377 -2.93 -6.14 2.82
N PRO A 378 -2.57 -7.26 2.17
CA PRO A 378 -1.97 -7.27 0.84
C PRO A 378 -2.87 -6.60 -0.21
N ILE A 379 -2.31 -6.27 -1.38
CA ILE A 379 -3.10 -5.90 -2.57
C ILE A 379 -4.01 -7.08 -2.94
N VAL A 380 -5.25 -6.81 -3.37
CA VAL A 380 -6.16 -7.86 -3.83
C VAL A 380 -5.57 -8.61 -5.02
N GLU A 381 -5.61 -9.94 -4.97
CA GLU A 381 -5.21 -10.81 -6.08
C GLU A 381 -6.43 -11.27 -6.88
N THR A 382 -7.48 -11.71 -6.18
CA THR A 382 -8.62 -12.42 -6.78
C THR A 382 -9.85 -11.52 -6.96
N PRO A 383 -10.76 -11.82 -7.92
CA PRO A 383 -12.00 -11.08 -8.07
C PRO A 383 -12.85 -11.04 -6.79
N ILE A 384 -12.88 -12.14 -6.03
CA ILE A 384 -13.65 -12.17 -4.78
C ILE A 384 -13.10 -11.20 -3.73
N GLN A 385 -11.78 -11.04 -3.63
CA GLN A 385 -11.17 -10.07 -2.73
C GLN A 385 -11.49 -8.62 -3.15
N ALA A 386 -11.56 -8.35 -4.46
CA ALA A 386 -11.97 -7.04 -4.95
C ALA A 386 -13.44 -6.72 -4.63
N LEU A 387 -14.33 -7.71 -4.72
CA LEU A 387 -15.72 -7.56 -4.27
C LEU A 387 -15.83 -7.38 -2.75
N GLU A 388 -15.03 -8.11 -1.97
CA GLU A 388 -14.99 -7.95 -0.52
C GLU A 388 -14.47 -6.56 -0.11
N MET A 389 -13.52 -5.99 -0.87
CA MET A 389 -13.11 -4.59 -0.73
C MET A 389 -14.24 -3.61 -1.03
N LEU A 390 -14.99 -3.80 -2.12
CA LEU A 390 -16.16 -2.97 -2.45
C LEU A 390 -17.19 -2.98 -1.30
N LEU A 391 -17.49 -4.17 -0.80
CA LEU A 391 -18.52 -4.41 0.20
C LEU A 391 -18.13 -3.98 1.62
N SER A 392 -16.83 -3.82 1.90
CA SER A 392 -16.33 -3.47 3.24
C SER A 392 -15.84 -2.02 3.36
N THR A 393 -15.83 -1.26 2.26
CA THR A 393 -15.31 0.11 2.20
C THR A 393 -16.30 1.06 1.53
N GLN A 394 -15.94 2.35 1.41
CA GLN A 394 -16.75 3.35 0.69
C GLN A 394 -16.29 3.52 -0.78
N LEU A 395 -15.83 2.44 -1.43
CA LEU A 395 -15.61 2.46 -2.87
C LEU A 395 -16.96 2.62 -3.59
N ASP A 396 -16.97 3.42 -4.66
CA ASP A 396 -18.17 3.61 -5.46
C ASP A 396 -18.44 2.41 -6.39
N GLY A 397 -17.40 1.67 -6.75
CA GLY A 397 -17.52 0.46 -7.57
C GLY A 397 -16.17 -0.19 -7.87
N VAL A 398 -16.22 -1.31 -8.57
CA VAL A 398 -15.05 -2.01 -9.12
C VAL A 398 -15.22 -2.22 -10.61
N VAL A 399 -14.23 -1.77 -11.37
CA VAL A 399 -14.15 -1.94 -12.83
C VAL A 399 -13.39 -3.23 -13.13
N PHE A 400 -14.05 -4.14 -13.86
CA PHE A 400 -13.50 -5.38 -14.42
C PHE A 400 -13.62 -5.32 -15.94
N GLY A 401 -12.56 -4.84 -16.62
CA GLY A 401 -12.62 -4.60 -18.07
C GLY A 401 -13.74 -3.62 -18.43
N GLU A 402 -14.72 -4.08 -19.24
CA GLU A 402 -15.88 -3.27 -19.66
C GLU A 402 -17.07 -3.35 -18.69
N TYR A 403 -16.89 -3.89 -17.48
CA TYR A 403 -17.96 -4.06 -16.51
C TYR A 403 -17.70 -3.23 -15.25
N LEU A 404 -18.73 -2.54 -14.78
CA LEU A 404 -18.75 -1.86 -13.50
C LEU A 404 -19.63 -2.66 -12.53
N VAL A 405 -19.05 -3.02 -11.39
CA VAL A 405 -19.76 -3.63 -10.26
C VAL A 405 -19.94 -2.60 -9.16
N GLU A 406 -21.19 -2.35 -8.75
CA GLU A 406 -21.54 -1.40 -7.69
C GLU A 406 -22.31 -2.13 -6.58
N VAL A 407 -22.33 -1.54 -5.37
CA VAL A 407 -23.16 -2.07 -4.27
C VAL A 407 -24.63 -1.87 -4.60
N ASN A 408 -25.44 -2.90 -4.37
CA ASN A 408 -26.89 -2.79 -4.43
C ASN A 408 -27.41 -2.10 -3.15
N THR A 409 -27.59 -0.78 -3.22
CA THR A 409 -28.08 0.03 -2.10
C THR A 409 -29.58 -0.16 -1.82
N ASP A 410 -30.34 -0.80 -2.71
CA ASP A 410 -31.77 -1.06 -2.49
C ASP A 410 -32.00 -1.97 -1.27
N LEU A 411 -30.95 -2.70 -0.87
CA LEU A 411 -30.95 -3.55 0.31
C LEU A 411 -30.41 -2.87 1.58
N ASP A 412 -29.97 -1.62 1.51
CA ASP A 412 -29.53 -0.85 2.68
C ASP A 412 -30.70 -0.13 3.39
N VAL A 413 -31.93 -0.51 3.06
CA VAL A 413 -33.17 0.02 3.65
C VAL A 413 -33.44 -0.60 5.03
N LEU A 414 -34.32 0.04 5.82
CA LEU A 414 -34.71 -0.28 7.20
C LEU A 414 -34.72 -1.79 7.51
N VAL A 415 -34.06 -2.15 8.62
CA VAL A 415 -34.12 -3.50 9.18
C VAL A 415 -35.54 -3.75 9.65
N SER A 416 -36.14 -4.86 9.21
CA SER A 416 -37.45 -5.33 9.65
C SER A 416 -37.32 -6.69 10.36
N ALA A 417 -38.42 -7.18 10.94
CA ALA A 417 -38.46 -8.51 11.54
C ALA A 417 -38.08 -9.63 10.54
N GLU A 418 -38.39 -9.46 9.25
CA GLU A 418 -38.15 -10.42 8.18
C GLU A 418 -36.73 -10.36 7.61
N THR A 419 -35.97 -9.34 7.97
CA THR A 419 -34.61 -9.11 7.46
C THR A 419 -33.67 -10.19 7.94
N ILE A 420 -32.88 -10.80 7.04
CA ILE A 420 -31.79 -11.70 7.43
C ILE A 420 -30.52 -10.87 7.54
N LEU A 421 -29.84 -10.93 8.68
CA LEU A 421 -28.57 -10.23 8.88
C LEU A 421 -27.41 -11.13 8.45
N GLN A 422 -26.41 -10.54 7.80
CA GLN A 422 -25.14 -11.19 7.49
C GLN A 422 -24.00 -10.23 7.78
N PHE A 423 -22.89 -10.70 8.36
CA PHE A 423 -21.73 -9.82 8.55
C PHE A 423 -21.09 -9.46 7.21
N ALA A 424 -20.66 -8.20 7.08
CA ALA A 424 -19.85 -7.80 5.93
C ALA A 424 -18.50 -8.55 5.94
N PRO A 425 -17.83 -8.73 4.78
CA PRO A 425 -16.57 -9.46 4.71
C PRO A 425 -15.53 -8.88 5.67
N GLY A 426 -14.86 -9.76 6.41
CA GLY A 426 -13.82 -9.38 7.38
C GLY A 426 -14.34 -8.74 8.67
N VAL A 427 -15.66 -8.65 8.88
CA VAL A 427 -16.26 -8.22 10.15
C VAL A 427 -16.31 -9.38 11.12
N LEU A 428 -15.79 -9.16 12.32
CA LEU A 428 -15.77 -10.11 13.42
C LEU A 428 -16.43 -9.48 14.65
N LEU A 429 -17.21 -10.28 15.36
CA LEU A 429 -17.73 -9.93 16.66
C LEU A 429 -16.77 -10.44 17.74
N GLN A 430 -16.13 -9.53 18.47
CA GLN A 430 -15.18 -9.84 19.53
C GLN A 430 -15.83 -9.59 20.90
N VAL A 431 -15.77 -10.60 21.76
CA VAL A 431 -16.24 -10.51 23.15
C VAL A 431 -15.03 -10.42 24.07
N SER A 432 -15.05 -9.48 25.01
CA SER A 432 -14.08 -9.37 26.10
C SER A 432 -14.81 -9.37 27.43
N ASN A 433 -14.28 -10.08 28.41
CA ASN A 433 -14.77 -10.11 29.78
C ASN A 433 -13.70 -9.49 30.68
N ASP A 434 -14.04 -8.42 31.40
CA ASP A 434 -13.15 -7.77 32.38
C ASP A 434 -13.48 -8.17 33.83
N GLY A 435 -14.29 -9.21 34.02
CA GLY A 435 -14.68 -9.74 35.32
C GLY A 435 -15.92 -9.10 35.93
N GLN A 436 -16.33 -7.91 35.44
CA GLN A 436 -17.57 -7.24 35.86
C GLN A 436 -18.62 -7.20 34.74
N ASP A 437 -18.21 -6.95 33.49
CA ASP A 437 -19.12 -6.85 32.35
C ASP A 437 -18.62 -7.57 31.10
N MET A 438 -19.55 -8.21 30.38
CA MET A 438 -19.31 -8.69 29.02
C MET A 438 -19.39 -7.53 28.03
N LYS A 439 -18.26 -7.14 27.43
CA LYS A 439 -18.19 -6.12 26.39
C LYS A 439 -18.06 -6.78 25.02
N CYS A 440 -18.88 -6.32 24.07
CA CYS A 440 -18.92 -6.83 22.71
C CYS A 440 -18.50 -5.74 21.72
N TYR A 441 -17.69 -6.09 20.73
CA TYR A 441 -17.15 -5.16 19.75
C TYR A 441 -17.26 -5.71 18.33
N LEU A 442 -17.71 -4.88 17.39
CA LEU A 442 -17.54 -5.14 15.96
C LEU A 442 -16.15 -4.67 15.55
N LYS A 443 -15.30 -5.62 15.18
CA LYS A 443 -13.96 -5.39 14.64
C LYS A 443 -13.98 -5.70 13.15
N VAL A 444 -13.33 -4.86 12.35
CA VAL A 444 -13.16 -5.15 10.92
C VAL A 444 -11.69 -5.25 10.60
N ASN A 445 -11.31 -6.40 10.05
CA ASN A 445 -9.93 -6.70 9.74
C ASN A 445 -9.32 -5.60 8.86
N GLY A 446 -8.16 -5.07 9.27
CA GLY A 446 -7.45 -4.02 8.55
C GLY A 446 -7.97 -2.58 8.74
N GLN A 447 -9.15 -2.37 9.33
CA GLN A 447 -9.70 -1.01 9.50
C GLN A 447 -9.32 -0.32 10.82
N GLY A 448 -8.77 -1.06 11.78
CA GLY A 448 -8.33 -0.56 13.09
C GLY A 448 -9.44 -0.04 14.02
N ARG A 449 -10.63 0.28 13.50
CA ARG A 449 -11.79 0.76 14.27
C ARG A 449 -12.59 -0.40 14.83
N THR A 450 -12.67 -0.47 16.16
CA THR A 450 -13.64 -1.31 16.89
C THR A 450 -14.83 -0.44 17.30
N ARG A 451 -16.05 -0.95 17.12
CA ARG A 451 -17.27 -0.28 17.60
C ARG A 451 -17.88 -1.12 18.71
N ARG A 452 -18.02 -0.53 19.89
CA ARG A 452 -18.72 -1.20 21.00
C ARG A 452 -20.17 -1.41 20.60
N VAL A 453 -20.64 -2.65 20.77
CA VAL A 453 -22.02 -3.04 20.58
C VAL A 453 -22.71 -3.02 21.95
N PRO A 454 -23.87 -2.38 22.08
CA PRO A 454 -24.72 -2.47 23.27
C PRO A 454 -25.04 -3.92 23.64
N GLN A 455 -25.18 -4.20 24.94
CA GLN A 455 -25.28 -5.57 25.43
C GLN A 455 -26.54 -6.31 24.93
N HIS A 456 -27.66 -5.60 24.80
CA HIS A 456 -28.91 -6.18 24.27
C HIS A 456 -28.76 -6.58 22.79
N LEU A 457 -28.08 -5.75 21.98
CA LEU A 457 -27.75 -6.09 20.59
C LEU A 457 -26.71 -7.20 20.48
N ALA A 458 -25.73 -7.25 21.38
CA ALA A 458 -24.65 -8.23 21.35
C ALA A 458 -25.18 -9.68 21.37
N ARG A 459 -26.24 -9.94 22.14
CA ARG A 459 -26.88 -11.27 22.20
C ARG A 459 -27.45 -11.70 20.85
N LEU A 460 -28.10 -10.77 20.15
CA LEU A 460 -28.66 -11.01 18.83
C LEU A 460 -27.54 -11.19 17.78
N LEU A 461 -26.54 -10.30 17.78
CA LEU A 461 -25.42 -10.38 16.83
C LEU A 461 -24.56 -11.63 17.00
N LEU A 462 -24.45 -12.19 18.22
CA LEU A 462 -23.78 -13.48 18.46
C LEU A 462 -24.50 -14.67 17.83
N LYS A 463 -25.78 -14.51 17.44
CA LYS A 463 -26.61 -15.56 16.84
C LYS A 463 -26.82 -15.38 15.34
N VAL A 464 -26.31 -14.30 14.75
CA VAL A 464 -26.38 -14.05 13.30
C VAL A 464 -25.66 -15.16 12.54
N ASP A 465 -26.41 -15.89 11.72
CA ASP A 465 -25.93 -17.04 10.94
C ASP A 465 -26.10 -16.84 9.42
N GLY A 466 -26.66 -15.70 8.99
CA GLY A 466 -26.94 -15.44 7.57
C GLY A 466 -28.15 -16.21 7.03
N VAL A 467 -28.93 -16.87 7.90
CA VAL A 467 -30.10 -17.67 7.51
C VAL A 467 -31.36 -17.20 8.24
N LYS A 468 -31.27 -16.93 9.54
CA LYS A 468 -32.42 -16.50 10.36
C LYS A 468 -32.70 -15.02 10.19
N SER A 469 -34.00 -14.71 10.19
CA SER A 469 -34.51 -13.35 10.23
C SER A 469 -34.33 -12.73 11.62
N VAL A 470 -34.35 -11.39 11.70
CA VAL A 470 -34.27 -10.65 12.96
C VAL A 470 -35.35 -11.12 13.95
N GLY A 471 -36.57 -11.38 13.50
CA GLY A 471 -37.66 -11.89 14.34
C GLY A 471 -37.37 -13.26 14.95
N GLU A 472 -36.82 -14.19 14.15
CA GLU A 472 -36.40 -15.51 14.62
C GLU A 472 -35.23 -15.40 15.62
N LEU A 473 -34.26 -14.51 15.36
CA LEU A 473 -33.15 -14.24 16.27
C LEU A 473 -33.62 -13.62 17.59
N CYS A 474 -34.54 -12.65 17.53
CA CYS A 474 -35.18 -12.04 18.70
C CYS A 474 -35.88 -13.09 19.57
N THR A 475 -36.67 -13.97 18.95
CA THR A 475 -37.36 -15.06 19.64
C THR A 475 -36.37 -16.01 20.31
N GLN A 476 -35.28 -16.38 19.62
CA GLN A 476 -34.22 -17.22 20.18
C GLN A 476 -33.49 -16.55 21.36
N CYS A 477 -33.37 -15.23 21.35
CA CYS A 477 -32.76 -14.44 22.43
C CYS A 477 -33.74 -14.05 23.54
N GLY A 478 -35.01 -14.44 23.47
CA GLY A 478 -36.04 -14.04 24.43
C GLY A 478 -36.29 -12.52 24.45
N THR A 479 -36.14 -11.87 23.30
CA THR A 479 -36.30 -10.40 23.10
C THR A 479 -37.44 -10.16 22.11
N GLN A 480 -38.18 -9.07 22.26
CA GLN A 480 -39.22 -8.68 21.29
C GLN A 480 -38.62 -7.84 20.14
N VAL A 481 -39.29 -7.85 18.99
CA VAL A 481 -38.95 -6.94 17.90
C VAL A 481 -39.63 -5.61 18.19
N GLU A 482 -38.85 -4.58 18.49
CA GLU A 482 -39.31 -3.21 18.77
C GLU A 482 -38.67 -2.23 17.78
N ASP A 483 -39.35 -1.12 17.50
CA ASP A 483 -38.86 -0.10 16.55
C ASP A 483 -37.49 0.48 16.95
N ASP A 484 -37.23 0.61 18.24
CA ASP A 484 -35.93 1.07 18.77
C ASP A 484 -34.80 0.09 18.45
N LEU A 485 -35.06 -1.21 18.57
CA LEU A 485 -34.08 -2.26 18.23
C LEU A 485 -33.76 -2.24 16.74
N LEU A 486 -34.78 -2.15 15.89
CA LEU A 486 -34.65 -2.09 14.43
C LEU A 486 -33.90 -0.82 14.00
N THR A 487 -34.24 0.32 14.60
CA THR A 487 -33.55 1.60 14.42
C THR A 487 -32.09 1.48 14.81
N GLU A 488 -31.77 0.82 15.92
CA GLU A 488 -30.40 0.68 16.36
C GLU A 488 -29.58 -0.27 15.48
N LEU A 489 -30.17 -1.40 15.05
CA LEU A 489 -29.56 -2.31 14.08
C LEU A 489 -29.25 -1.61 12.75
N SER A 490 -30.15 -0.75 12.28
CA SER A 490 -29.94 0.01 11.04
C SER A 490 -28.66 0.86 11.06
N ARG A 491 -28.20 1.31 12.24
CA ARG A 491 -26.95 2.09 12.40
C ARG A 491 -25.68 1.28 12.15
N TYR A 492 -25.80 -0.05 12.01
CA TYR A 492 -24.70 -0.97 11.70
C TYR A 492 -24.78 -1.53 10.27
N VAL A 493 -25.87 -1.24 9.54
CA VAL A 493 -26.06 -1.68 8.16
C VAL A 493 -25.08 -0.92 7.22
N ARG A 494 -24.77 -1.53 6.07
CA ARG A 494 -23.90 -1.05 4.97
C ARG A 494 -22.40 -1.35 5.09
N LEU A 495 -21.76 -1.14 6.25
CA LEU A 495 -20.29 -1.35 6.38
C LEU A 495 -19.88 -2.36 7.45
N ARG A 496 -20.84 -2.90 8.20
CA ARG A 496 -20.59 -3.87 9.29
C ARG A 496 -21.54 -5.06 9.21
N ILE A 497 -22.79 -4.82 8.84
CA ILE A 497 -23.83 -5.84 8.67
C ILE A 497 -24.55 -5.56 7.34
N PHE A 498 -24.84 -6.61 6.59
CA PHE A 498 -25.66 -6.59 5.39
C PHE A 498 -27.04 -7.14 5.69
N ASN A 499 -28.04 -6.58 4.99
CA ASN A 499 -29.31 -7.23 4.82
C ASN A 499 -29.18 -8.24 3.68
N ALA A 500 -29.37 -9.51 3.99
CA ALA A 500 -29.69 -10.54 3.02
C ALA A 500 -31.21 -10.53 2.84
N CYS A 501 -31.70 -10.25 1.63
CA CYS A 501 -33.08 -10.59 1.30
C CYS A 501 -33.24 -12.11 1.48
N LYS A 502 -34.38 -12.56 2.03
CA LYS A 502 -34.86 -13.92 1.75
C LYS A 502 -34.87 -14.03 0.23
N SER A 503 -34.00 -14.87 -0.32
CA SER A 503 -34.02 -15.17 -1.76
C SER A 503 -35.47 -15.45 -2.13
N ARG A 504 -35.98 -14.84 -3.19
CA ARG A 504 -37.18 -15.34 -3.88
C ARG A 504 -36.84 -16.69 -4.53
N MET A 505 -36.36 -17.67 -3.78
CA MET A 505 -36.40 -19.07 -4.16
C MET A 505 -37.80 -19.56 -3.82
N GLY A 506 -38.75 -19.21 -4.70
CA GLY A 506 -40.16 -19.53 -4.49
C GLY A 506 -41.12 -18.62 -5.23
N ALA A 507 -40.88 -18.29 -6.50
CA ALA A 507 -41.93 -17.92 -7.44
C ALA A 507 -41.40 -17.92 -8.88
N ARG A 508 -41.58 -19.08 -9.53
CA ARG A 508 -41.46 -19.41 -10.96
C ARG A 508 -40.07 -19.52 -11.56
#